data_AF-A0A8J8JDB5-F1
#
_entry.id   AF-A0A8J8JDB5-F1
#
_cell.length_a   1.000
_cell.length_b   1.000
_cell.length_c   1.000
_cell.angle_alpha   90.00
_cell.angle_beta   90.00
_cell.angle_gamma   90.00
#
_symmetry.space_group_name_H-M   'P 1'
#
loop_
_entity.id
_entity.type
_entity.pdbx_description
1 polymer ?
#
loop_
_entity_poly.entity_id
_entity_poly.type
_entity_poly.pdbx_seq_one_letter_code
_entity_poly.pdbx_strand_id
1 'polypeptide(L)'
;MRRVRAHLKIYGRVQGVGFRWSMQREARKLGVSGWVRNLPDGTVEAVIEGDPERVEALIGWAHQGPLLARVTRVEVRWEEPEGLEGFKVTG
;
A
#
# COMPACT_ATOMS: atom_id res chain seq x y z
N MET A 1 -11.37 -10.83 15.88
CA MET A 1 -11.33 -10.86 14.40
C MET A 1 -9.88 -11.01 13.99
N ARG A 2 -9.58 -11.85 12.98
CA ARG A 2 -8.21 -12.09 12.52
C ARG A 2 -7.73 -10.88 11.72
N ARG A 3 -6.58 -10.32 12.07
CA ARG A 3 -5.88 -9.30 11.26
C ARG A 3 -4.77 -9.96 10.48
N VAL A 4 -4.41 -9.37 9.34
CA VAL A 4 -3.22 -9.72 8.56
C VAL A 4 -2.44 -8.46 8.23
N ARG A 5 -1.13 -8.62 8.01
CA ARG A 5 -0.25 -7.54 7.57
C ARG A 5 0.47 -7.95 6.30
N ALA A 6 0.50 -7.04 5.34
CA ALA A 6 1.23 -7.18 4.09
C ALA A 6 2.25 -6.04 3.95
N HIS A 7 3.48 -6.40 3.62
CA HIS A 7 4.55 -5.48 3.25
C HIS A 7 4.74 -5.56 1.74
N LEU A 8 4.53 -4.44 1.06
CA LEU A 8 4.57 -4.32 -0.39
C LEU A 8 5.81 -3.56 -0.84
N LYS A 9 6.38 -4.02 -1.94
CA LYS A 9 7.31 -3.23 -2.76
C LYS A 9 6.79 -3.13 -4.20
N ILE A 10 6.57 -1.91 -4.66
CA ILE A 10 5.82 -1.59 -5.87
C ILE A 10 6.76 -0.93 -6.88
N TYR A 11 6.82 -1.49 -8.08
CA TYR A 11 7.75 -1.13 -9.14
C TYR A 11 7.04 -0.51 -10.34
N GLY A 12 7.77 0.32 -11.10
CA GLY A 12 7.32 0.94 -12.34
C GLY A 12 7.31 2.46 -12.27
N ARG A 13 6.42 3.11 -13.03
CA ARG A 13 6.20 4.55 -12.92
C ARG A 13 5.24 4.81 -11.76
N VAL A 14 5.80 4.84 -10.55
CA VAL A 14 5.04 4.93 -9.29
C VAL A 14 5.38 6.15 -8.43
N GLN A 15 6.42 6.90 -8.79
CA GLN A 15 6.75 8.19 -8.20
C GLN A 15 6.37 9.36 -9.12
N GLY A 16 6.11 10.54 -8.54
CA GLY A 16 5.67 11.72 -9.30
C GLY A 16 4.25 11.62 -9.90
N VAL A 17 3.48 10.59 -9.54
CA VAL A 17 2.15 10.28 -10.11
C VAL A 17 1.03 10.31 -9.06
N GLY A 18 1.31 10.82 -7.86
CA GLY A 18 0.33 10.87 -6.77
C GLY A 18 -0.01 9.51 -6.13
N PHE A 19 0.87 8.50 -6.29
CA PHE A 19 0.63 7.14 -5.79
C PHE A 19 0.39 7.11 -4.27
N ARG A 20 1.29 7.70 -3.48
CA ARG A 20 1.22 7.73 -2.00
C ARG A 20 -0.10 8.31 -1.49
N TRP A 21 -0.50 9.47 -2.03
CA TRP A 21 -1.73 10.15 -1.65
C TRP A 21 -2.98 9.37 -2.07
N SER A 22 -2.96 8.76 -3.26
CA SER A 22 -4.08 7.93 -3.73
C SER A 22 -4.22 6.65 -2.93
N MET A 23 -3.10 6.03 -2.55
CA MET A 23 -3.08 4.84 -1.71
C MET A 23 -3.62 5.15 -0.32
N GLN A 24 -3.20 6.27 0.29
CA GLN A 24 -3.75 6.70 1.58
C GLN A 24 -5.27 6.91 1.51
N ARG A 25 -5.78 7.51 0.42
CA ARG A 25 -7.22 7.70 0.23
C ARG A 25 -7.95 6.36 0.14
N GLU A 26 -7.45 5.42 -0.65
CA GLU A 26 -8.07 4.09 -0.80
C GLU A 26 -7.98 3.27 0.50
N ALA A 27 -6.85 3.35 1.21
CA ALA A 27 -6.68 2.72 2.51
C ALA A 27 -7.70 3.21 3.54
N ARG A 28 -7.94 4.53 3.61
CA ARG A 28 -8.97 5.12 4.48
C ARG A 28 -10.38 4.66 4.10
N LYS A 29 -10.68 4.59 2.81
CA LYS A 29 -11.98 4.11 2.30
C LYS A 29 -12.23 2.64 2.66
N LEU A 30 -11.19 1.80 2.57
CA LEU A 30 -11.24 0.39 2.95
C LEU A 30 -11.16 0.19 4.48
N GLY A 31 -10.72 1.20 5.23
CA GLY A 31 -10.55 1.10 6.69
C GLY A 31 -9.39 0.19 7.09
N VAL A 32 -8.29 0.22 6.34
CA VAL A 32 -7.03 -0.47 6.69
C VAL A 32 -6.01 0.52 7.23
N SER A 33 -5.10 0.03 8.06
CA SER A 33 -4.04 0.82 8.69
C SER A 33 -2.68 0.53 8.06
N GLY A 34 -1.69 1.38 8.33
CA GLY A 34 -0.33 1.21 7.85
C GLY A 34 0.29 2.49 7.31
N TRP A 35 1.17 2.36 6.33
CA TRP A 35 1.90 3.49 5.76
C TRP A 35 2.36 3.25 4.33
N VAL A 36 2.72 4.33 3.64
CA VAL A 36 3.32 4.30 2.30
C VAL A 36 4.44 5.34 2.17
N ARG A 37 5.56 4.98 1.56
CA ARG A 37 6.70 5.87 1.28
C ARG A 37 7.34 5.63 -0.09
N ASN A 38 8.05 6.63 -0.57
CA ASN A 38 8.93 6.48 -1.72
C ASN A 38 10.29 5.94 -1.25
N LEU A 39 10.91 5.10 -2.07
CA LEU A 39 12.29 4.68 -1.87
C LEU A 39 13.24 5.39 -2.86
N PRO A 40 14.53 5.57 -2.51
CA PRO A 40 15.51 6.21 -3.40
C PRO A 40 15.75 5.45 -4.72
N ASP A 41 15.46 4.15 -4.75
CA ASP A 41 15.57 3.29 -5.94
C ASP A 41 14.42 3.48 -6.95
N GLY A 42 13.54 4.46 -6.72
CA GLY A 42 12.40 4.76 -7.59
C GLY A 42 11.14 3.93 -7.32
N THR A 43 11.19 2.98 -6.38
CA THR A 43 10.03 2.17 -5.98
C THR A 43 9.16 2.85 -4.93
N VAL A 44 7.96 2.31 -4.70
CA VAL A 44 7.11 2.66 -3.55
C VAL A 44 7.07 1.46 -2.62
N GLU A 45 7.20 1.73 -1.32
CA GLU A 45 7.07 0.73 -0.27
C GLU A 45 5.85 1.04 0.59
N ALA A 46 5.10 0.02 0.96
CA ALA A 46 3.93 0.18 1.81
C ALA A 46 3.78 -0.97 2.80
N VAL A 47 3.24 -0.66 3.98
CA VAL A 47 2.72 -1.66 4.91
C VAL A 47 1.22 -1.44 5.02
N ILE A 48 0.46 -2.52 4.97
CA ILE A 48 -0.99 -2.54 5.09
C ILE A 48 -1.36 -3.57 6.14
N GLU A 49 -2.20 -3.20 7.09
CA GLU A 49 -2.68 -4.08 8.14
C GLU A 49 -4.17 -3.89 8.40
N GLY A 50 -4.91 -4.99 8.49
CA GLY A 50 -6.35 -4.95 8.71
C GLY A 50 -7.02 -6.30 8.52
N ASP A 51 -8.32 -6.25 8.23
CA ASP A 51 -9.09 -7.40 7.81
C ASP A 51 -8.55 -7.97 6.49
N PRO A 52 -8.42 -9.31 6.33
CA PRO A 52 -7.85 -9.93 5.14
C PRO A 52 -8.47 -9.44 3.82
N GLU A 53 -9.80 -9.37 3.73
CA GLU A 53 -10.49 -9.00 2.49
C GLU A 53 -10.17 -7.55 2.10
N ARG A 54 -10.04 -6.68 3.10
CA ARG A 54 -9.72 -5.25 2.90
C ARG A 54 -8.25 -5.04 2.55
N VAL A 55 -7.36 -5.83 3.14
CA VAL A 55 -5.93 -5.81 2.79
C VAL A 55 -5.74 -6.30 1.35
N GLU A 56 -6.38 -7.41 0.98
CA GLU A 56 -6.36 -7.93 -0.40
C GLU A 56 -6.94 -6.93 -1.40
N ALA A 57 -8.04 -6.25 -1.07
CA ALA A 57 -8.60 -5.20 -1.92
C ALA A 57 -7.61 -4.05 -2.17
N LEU A 58 -6.87 -3.61 -1.15
CA LEU A 58 -5.86 -2.56 -1.33
C LEU A 58 -4.63 -3.04 -2.11
N ILE A 59 -4.23 -4.31 -1.92
CA ILE A 59 -3.18 -4.94 -2.75
C ILE A 59 -3.63 -4.97 -4.22
N GLY A 60 -4.87 -5.39 -4.50
CA GLY A 60 -5.45 -5.38 -5.84
C GLY A 60 -5.44 -3.99 -6.46
N TRP A 61 -5.83 -2.97 -5.71
CA TRP A 61 -5.72 -1.58 -6.15
C TRP A 61 -4.27 -1.17 -6.45
N ALA A 62 -3.30 -1.63 -5.65
CA ALA A 62 -1.88 -1.29 -5.82
C ALA A 62 -1.26 -1.83 -7.12
N HIS A 63 -1.86 -2.86 -7.76
CA HIS A 63 -1.47 -3.31 -9.10
C HIS A 63 -1.90 -2.34 -10.21
N GLN A 64 -2.86 -1.45 -9.96
CA GLN A 64 -3.29 -0.42 -10.91
C GLN A 64 -2.71 0.95 -10.54
N GLY A 65 -2.89 1.35 -9.27
CA GLY A 65 -2.52 2.67 -8.79
C GLY A 65 -3.40 3.80 -9.36
N PRO A 66 -2.98 5.08 -9.20
CA PRO A 66 -3.66 6.22 -9.79
C PRO A 66 -3.51 6.26 -11.33
N LEU A 67 -4.34 7.07 -12.00
CA LEU A 67 -4.42 7.17 -13.47
C LEU A 67 -3.06 7.34 -14.18
N LEU A 68 -2.13 8.09 -13.60
CA LEU A 68 -0.82 8.37 -14.20
C LEU A 68 0.25 7.33 -13.85
N ALA A 69 -0.06 6.36 -12.98
CA ALA A 69 0.84 5.29 -12.61
C ALA A 69 0.89 4.20 -13.68
N ARG A 70 2.05 3.56 -13.79
CA ARG A 70 2.20 2.32 -14.54
C ARG A 70 2.96 1.35 -13.66
N VAL A 71 2.22 0.47 -13.00
CA VAL A 71 2.79 -0.57 -12.13
C VAL A 71 3.24 -1.74 -12.99
N THR A 72 4.49 -2.15 -12.81
CA THR A 72 5.07 -3.28 -13.56
C THR A 72 5.17 -4.53 -12.70
N ARG A 73 5.27 -4.37 -11.37
CA ARG A 73 5.38 -5.47 -10.41
C ARG A 73 4.98 -4.99 -9.03
N VAL A 74 4.32 -5.86 -8.28
CA VAL A 74 4.08 -5.73 -6.84
C VAL A 74 4.64 -6.98 -6.19
N GLU A 75 5.63 -6.81 -5.31
CA GLU A 75 6.07 -7.87 -4.40
C GLU A 75 5.27 -7.74 -3.12
N VAL A 76 4.75 -8.87 -2.61
CA VAL A 76 3.95 -8.91 -1.38
C VAL A 76 4.58 -9.92 -0.44
N ARG A 77 4.87 -9.48 0.79
CA ARG A 77 5.30 -10.32 1.89
C ARG A 77 4.28 -10.24 3.02
N TRP A 78 3.75 -11.38 3.44
CA TRP A 78 2.86 -11.45 4.59
C TRP A 78 3.66 -11.52 5.89
N GLU A 79 3.21 -10.78 6.90
CA GLU A 79 3.87 -10.61 8.20
C GLU A 79 2.85 -10.71 9.33
N GLU A 80 3.34 -10.88 10.56
CA GLU A 80 2.48 -10.85 11.75
C GLU A 80 1.96 -9.41 11.97
N PRO A 81 0.66 -9.24 12.30
CA PRO A 81 0.10 -7.94 12.64
C PRO A 81 0.79 -7.30 13.85
N GLU A 82 1.05 -6.00 13.79
CA GLU A 82 1.65 -5.20 14.86
C GLU A 82 0.64 -4.33 15.61
N GLY A 83 -0.62 -4.30 15.17
CA GLY A 83 -1.66 -3.47 15.78
C GLY A 83 -1.64 -2.02 15.27
N LEU A 84 -1.28 -1.81 14.01
CA LEU A 84 -1.17 -0.46 13.43
C LEU A 84 -2.51 0.26 13.41
N GLU A 85 -2.46 1.58 13.61
CA GLU A 85 -3.62 2.49 13.61
C GLU A 85 -3.47 3.64 12.62
N GLY A 86 -4.51 3.80 11.78
CA GLY A 86 -4.57 4.82 10.75
C GLY A 86 -3.62 4.54 9.59
N PHE A 87 -3.69 5.36 8.54
CA PHE A 87 -2.85 5.21 7.35
C PHE A 87 -2.11 6.51 7.03
N LYS A 88 -0.77 6.45 7.01
CA LYS A 88 0.10 7.63 6.88
C LYS A 88 0.93 7.61 5.61
N VAL A 89 1.15 8.77 5.00
CA VAL A 89 2.21 8.97 4.03
C VAL A 89 3.47 9.33 4.80
N THR A 90 4.54 8.57 4.61
CA THR A 90 5.84 8.81 5.25
C THR A 90 6.91 9.10 4.19
N GLY A 91 7.95 9.83 4.58
CA GLY A 91 9.04 10.25 3.68
C GLY A 91 8.78 11.54 2.92
#